data_AF-A0A952UHB8-F1
#
_entry.id   AF-A0A952UHB8-F1
#
_cell.length_a   1.000
_cell.length_b   1.000
_cell.length_c   1.000
_cell.angle_alpha   90.00
_cell.angle_beta   90.00
_cell.angle_gamma   90.00
#
_symmetry.space_group_name_H-M   'P 1'
#
loop_
_entity.id
_entity.type
_entity.pdbx_description
1 polymer ?
#
loop_
_entity_poly.entity_id
_entity_poly.type
_entity_poly.pdbx_seq_one_letter_code
_entity_poly.pdbx_strand_id
1 'polypeptide(L)'
;MPRTRLTHTTMAHLRDWNSIKKLKACPLCGCLNVSENDECFACRWSGQFETDGRLVRLRLAELALRQPELRELWRPANRANLFQRIMTALRQAVRRPVDYRI
;
A
#
# COMPACT_ATOMS: atom_id res chain seq x y z
N MET A 1 -9.25 31.15 -0.97
CA MET A 1 -10.09 29.98 -1.31
C MET A 1 -9.29 28.72 -1.05
N PRO A 2 -9.75 27.80 -0.20
CA PRO A 2 -8.99 26.59 0.09
C PRO A 2 -9.02 25.67 -1.14
N ARG A 3 -7.83 25.29 -1.62
CA ARG A 3 -7.66 24.41 -2.79
C ARG A 3 -7.60 22.97 -2.29
N THR A 4 -8.74 22.29 -2.22
CA THR A 4 -8.73 20.83 -2.08
C THR A 4 -8.14 20.25 -3.37
N ARG A 5 -6.86 19.84 -3.32
CA ARG A 5 -6.18 19.30 -4.49
C ARG A 5 -6.48 17.81 -4.55
N LEU A 6 -7.33 17.40 -5.48
CA LEU A 6 -7.44 15.99 -5.85
C LEU A 6 -6.20 15.64 -6.65
N THR A 7 -5.15 15.15 -5.99
CA THR A 7 -3.99 14.61 -6.70
C THR A 7 -4.39 13.30 -7.36
N HIS A 8 -4.34 13.25 -8.69
CA HIS A 8 -4.35 12.01 -9.45
C HIS A 8 -3.10 11.20 -9.06
N THR A 9 -3.24 10.37 -8.03
CA THR A 9 -2.22 9.36 -7.72
C THR A 9 -2.52 8.15 -8.61
N THR A 10 -1.53 7.70 -9.38
CA THR A 10 -1.70 6.45 -10.13
C THR A 10 -1.74 5.29 -9.13
N MET A 11 -2.52 4.24 -9.43
CA MET A 11 -2.65 3.06 -8.55
C MET A 11 -1.29 2.44 -8.18
N ALA A 12 -0.25 2.64 -8.99
CA ALA A 12 1.12 2.23 -8.71
C ALA A 12 1.72 2.91 -7.46
N HIS A 13 1.42 4.19 -7.22
CA HIS A 13 1.94 4.91 -6.05
C HIS A 13 1.28 4.45 -4.75
N LEU A 14 0.03 3.98 -4.79
CA LEU A 14 -0.66 3.44 -3.61
C LEU A 14 -0.10 2.08 -3.14
N ARG A 15 0.66 1.38 -3.99
CA ARG A 15 1.24 0.05 -3.70
C ARG A 15 2.53 0.10 -2.88
N ASP A 16 3.20 1.25 -2.79
CA ASP A 16 4.39 1.42 -1.95
C ASP A 16 3.99 1.95 -0.57
N TRP A 17 4.37 1.23 0.49
CA TRP A 17 4.17 1.67 1.87
C TRP A 17 4.90 2.98 2.17
N ASN A 18 5.91 3.38 1.39
CA ASN A 18 6.50 4.72 1.50
C ASN A 18 5.51 5.83 1.13
N SER A 19 4.53 5.57 0.27
CA SER A 19 3.49 6.54 -0.07
C SER A 19 2.52 6.78 1.08
N ILE A 20 2.42 5.86 2.04
CA ILE A 20 1.61 6.04 3.25
C ILE A 20 2.20 7.12 4.16
N LYS A 21 3.51 7.41 4.07
CA LYS A 21 4.12 8.56 4.77
C LYS A 21 3.58 9.91 4.27
N LYS A 22 2.93 9.92 3.10
CA LYS A 22 2.24 11.08 2.55
C LYS A 22 0.77 11.14 2.98
N LEU A 23 0.33 10.31 3.92
CA LEU A 23 -1.02 10.35 4.45
C LEU A 23 -1.02 10.92 5.87
N LYS A 24 -2.08 11.66 6.18
CA LYS A 24 -2.37 12.22 7.49
C LYS A 24 -3.84 11.97 7.84
N ALA A 25 -4.17 11.78 9.11
CA ALA A 25 -5.53 11.52 9.55
C ALA A 25 -6.15 12.79 10.17
N CYS A 26 -7.41 13.07 9.83
CA CYS A 26 -8.15 14.17 10.44
C CYS A 26 -8.51 13.80 11.90
N PRO A 27 -8.17 14.61 12.91
CA PRO A 27 -8.51 14.31 14.30
C PRO A 27 -10.02 14.40 14.56
N LEU A 28 -10.77 15.17 13.76
CA LEU A 28 -12.20 15.38 13.97
C LEU A 28 -13.04 14.21 13.45
N CYS A 29 -12.77 13.74 12.22
CA CYS A 29 -13.60 12.71 11.56
C CYS A 29 -12.85 11.42 11.24
N GLY A 30 -11.55 11.34 11.52
CA GLY A 30 -10.72 10.16 11.26
C GLY A 30 -10.37 9.91 9.79
N CYS A 31 -10.82 10.77 8.87
CA CYS A 31 -10.60 10.56 7.43
C CYS A 31 -9.12 10.71 7.05
N LEU A 32 -8.65 9.82 6.18
CA LEU A 32 -7.29 9.87 5.63
C LEU A 32 -7.21 10.92 4.52
N ASN A 33 -6.23 11.82 4.65
CA ASN A 33 -5.96 12.90 3.71
C ASN A 33 -4.54 12.76 3.19
N VAL A 34 -4.27 13.25 1.97
CA VAL A 34 -2.89 13.40 1.51
C VAL A 34 -2.23 14.58 2.23
N SER A 35 -0.91 14.51 2.39
CA SER A 35 -0.13 15.49 3.15
C SER A 35 -0.28 16.91 2.63
N GLU A 36 -0.51 17.05 1.34
CA GLU A 36 -0.67 18.30 0.59
C GLU A 36 -2.04 18.97 0.82
N ASN A 37 -3.00 18.30 1.45
CA ASN A 37 -4.31 18.87 1.75
C ASN A 37 -4.27 19.71 3.02
N ASP A 38 -4.42 21.03 2.92
CA ASP A 38 -4.45 21.91 4.10
C ASP A 38 -5.74 21.75 4.94
N GLU A 39 -6.79 21.19 4.33
CA GLU A 39 -8.09 20.94 4.96
C GLU A 39 -8.56 19.50 4.72
N CYS A 40 -9.37 18.99 5.64
CA CYS A 40 -9.95 17.68 5.51
C CYS A 40 -10.94 17.67 4.34
N PHE A 41 -10.73 16.80 3.35
CA PHE A 41 -11.63 16.75 2.18
C PHE A 41 -13.07 16.36 2.56
N ALA A 42 -13.25 15.62 3.67
CA ALA A 42 -14.54 15.13 4.12
C ALA A 42 -15.29 16.15 4.99
N CYS A 43 -14.66 16.68 6.05
CA CYS A 43 -15.33 17.57 7.02
C CYS A 43 -14.89 19.04 6.96
N ARG A 44 -13.98 19.40 6.05
CA ARG A 44 -13.41 20.74 5.89
C ARG A 44 -12.63 21.28 7.08
N TRP A 45 -12.39 20.46 8.10
CA TRP A 45 -11.56 20.83 9.23
C TRP A 45 -10.14 21.19 8.80
N SER A 46 -9.62 22.31 9.32
CA SER A 46 -8.28 22.84 9.06
C SER A 46 -7.49 22.90 10.37
N GLY A 47 -6.23 22.48 10.36
CA GLY A 47 -5.37 22.52 11.56
C GLY A 47 -4.28 21.45 11.53
N GLN A 48 -3.79 21.06 12.72
CA GLN A 48 -2.80 19.99 12.86
C GLN A 48 -3.42 18.60 12.70
N PHE A 49 -3.11 17.94 11.59
CA PHE A 49 -3.52 16.56 11.36
C PHE A 49 -2.64 15.58 12.14
N GLU A 50 -3.20 14.41 12.41
CA GLU A 50 -2.48 13.29 12.99
C GLU A 50 -1.57 12.64 11.95
N THR A 51 -0.27 12.58 12.22
CA THR A 51 0.73 11.99 11.33
C THR A 51 1.41 10.76 11.93
N ASP A 52 0.96 10.26 13.08
CA ASP A 52 1.48 9.02 13.64
C ASP A 52 1.28 7.87 12.65
N GLY A 53 2.39 7.30 12.19
CA GLY A 53 2.39 6.20 11.25
C GLY A 53 1.68 4.95 11.77
N ARG A 54 1.52 4.76 13.09
CA ARG A 54 0.69 3.65 13.62
C ARG A 54 -0.80 3.95 13.39
N LEU A 55 -1.27 5.14 13.77
CA LEU A 55 -2.65 5.56 13.58
C LEU A 55 -3.06 5.58 12.10
N VAL A 56 -2.22 6.16 11.24
CA VAL A 56 -2.48 6.21 9.79
C VAL A 56 -2.63 4.81 9.21
N ARG A 57 -1.77 3.86 9.61
CA ARG A 57 -1.86 2.46 9.18
C ARG A 57 -3.13 1.78 9.69
N LEU A 58 -3.55 2.07 10.91
CA LEU A 58 -4.80 1.55 11.47
C LEU A 58 -6.01 2.06 10.66
N ARG A 59 -6.09 3.36 10.39
CA ARG A 59 -7.16 3.95 9.57
C ARG A 59 -7.19 3.40 8.15
N LEU A 60 -6.02 3.14 7.58
CA LEU A 60 -5.91 2.52 6.26
C LEU A 60 -6.45 1.09 6.27
N ALA A 61 -6.12 0.30 7.31
CA ALA A 61 -6.66 -1.04 7.48
C ALA A 61 -8.18 -1.02 7.68
N GLU A 62 -8.72 -0.09 8.47
CA GLU A 62 -10.17 0.10 8.62
C GLU A 62 -10.85 0.41 7.28
N LEU A 63 -10.23 1.27 6.45
CA LEU A 63 -10.73 1.57 5.11
C LEU A 63 -10.72 0.33 4.22
N ALA A 64 -9.65 -0.48 4.24
CA ALA A 64 -9.54 -1.74 3.50
C ALA A 64 -10.57 -2.80 3.95
N LEU A 65 -10.99 -2.77 5.22
CA LEU A 65 -12.04 -3.65 5.72
C LEU A 65 -13.41 -3.25 5.16
N ARG A 66 -13.67 -1.95 5.03
CA ARG A 66 -14.94 -1.40 4.50
C ARG A 66 -15.04 -1.44 2.97
N GLN A 67 -13.90 -1.34 2.28
CA GLN A 67 -13.80 -1.34 0.82
C GLN A 67 -12.85 -2.46 0.39
N PRO A 68 -13.38 -3.68 0.18
CA PRO A 68 -12.57 -4.86 -0.16
C PRO A 68 -11.70 -4.67 -1.40
N GLU A 69 -12.16 -3.84 -2.36
CA GLU A 69 -11.45 -3.53 -3.61
C GLU A 69 -10.09 -2.87 -3.34
N LEU A 70 -9.95 -2.17 -2.22
CA LEU A 70 -8.70 -1.53 -1.82
C LEU A 70 -7.70 -2.51 -1.19
N ARG A 71 -8.12 -3.72 -0.77
CA ARG A 71 -7.21 -4.71 -0.18
C ARG A 71 -6.13 -5.16 -1.17
N GLU A 72 -6.49 -5.33 -2.44
CA GLU A 72 -5.56 -5.76 -3.48
C GLU A 72 -4.49 -4.68 -3.78
N LEU A 73 -4.77 -3.41 -3.47
CA LEU A 73 -3.82 -2.31 -3.64
C LEU A 73 -2.73 -2.31 -2.57
N TRP A 74 -3.00 -2.84 -1.38
CA TRP A 74 -2.08 -2.82 -0.23
C TRP A 74 -1.47 -4.16 0.10
N ARG A 75 -1.63 -5.16 -0.78
CA ARG A 75 -0.82 -6.38 -0.69
C ARG A 75 0.66 -5.98 -0.70
N PRO A 76 1.44 -6.29 0.35
CA PRO A 76 2.86 -6.01 0.33
C PRO A 76 3.44 -6.66 -0.91
N ALA A 77 4.16 -5.88 -1.73
CA ALA A 77 4.85 -6.42 -2.89
C ALA A 77 5.68 -7.62 -2.42
N ASN A 78 5.31 -8.82 -2.87
CA ASN A 78 5.87 -10.05 -2.37
C ASN A 78 7.34 -10.10 -2.83
N ARG A 79 8.26 -9.60 -1.99
CA ARG A 79 9.71 -9.63 -2.25
C ARG A 79 10.25 -11.07 -2.26
N ALA A 80 9.45 -12.04 -1.84
CA ALA A 80 9.71 -13.45 -2.05
C ALA A 80 9.42 -13.78 -3.53
N ASN A 81 10.43 -13.64 -4.38
CA ASN A 81 10.47 -14.37 -5.66
C ASN A 81 11.85 -14.46 -6.32
N LEU A 82 12.89 -13.74 -5.87
CA LEU A 82 14.20 -13.87 -6.54
C LEU A 82 14.91 -15.17 -6.15
N PHE A 83 15.09 -15.39 -4.84
CA PHE A 83 15.77 -16.59 -4.32
C PHE A 83 15.00 -17.87 -4.61
N GLN A 84 13.66 -17.82 -4.51
CA GLN A 84 12.79 -18.94 -4.86
C GLN A 84 12.88 -19.27 -6.36
N ARG A 85 12.87 -18.28 -7.27
CA ARG A 85 13.04 -18.54 -8.71
C ARG A 85 14.40 -19.15 -9.05
N ILE A 86 15.48 -18.67 -8.41
CA ILE A 86 16.83 -19.24 -8.58
C ILE A 86 16.88 -20.69 -8.07
N MET A 87 16.32 -20.97 -6.89
CA MET A 87 16.27 -22.33 -6.33
C MET A 87 15.40 -23.28 -7.16
N THR A 88 14.29 -22.82 -7.74
CA THR A 88 13.45 -23.65 -8.61
C THR A 88 14.16 -23.95 -9.94
N ALA A 89 14.89 -22.98 -10.51
CA ALA A 89 15.69 -23.19 -11.71
C ALA A 89 16.85 -24.18 -11.47
N LEU A 90 17.54 -24.07 -10.33
CA LEU A 90 18.59 -25.02 -9.93
C LEU A 90 18.03 -26.43 -9.71
N ARG A 91 16.87 -26.58 -9.07
CA ARG A 91 16.23 -27.90 -8.92
C ARG A 91 15.82 -28.54 -10.24
N GLN A 92 15.42 -27.75 -11.23
CA GLN A 92 15.14 -28.24 -12.57
C GLN A 92 16.41 -28.65 -13.31
N ALA A 93 17.53 -27.94 -13.13
CA ALA A 93 18.82 -28.30 -13.71
C ALA A 93 19.43 -29.59 -13.12
N VAL A 94 19.11 -29.92 -11.86
CA VAL A 94 19.59 -31.15 -11.18
C VAL A 94 18.75 -32.39 -11.55
N ARG A 95 17.55 -32.23 -12.11
CA ARG A 95 16.79 -33.35 -12.69
C ARG A 95 17.39 -33.75 -14.05
N ARG A 96 18.55 -34.40 -14.02
CA ARG A 96 19.05 -35.18 -15.16
C ARG A 96 17.99 -36.24 -15.52
N PRO A 97 17.74 -36.50 -16.82
CA PRO A 97 16.90 -37.62 -17.22
C PRO A 97 17.57 -38.92 -16.76
N VAL A 98 16.85 -39.72 -15.98
CA VAL A 98 17.28 -41.08 -15.64
C VAL A 98 17.12 -41.89 -16.92
N ASP A 99 18.26 -42.30 -17.51
CA ASP A 99 18.29 -43.09 -18.72
C ASP A 99 17.91 -44.54 -18.37
N TYR A 100 16.67 -44.91 -18.67
CA TYR A 100 16.17 -46.29 -18.55
C TYR A 100 16.55 -47.06 -19.82
N ARG A 101 17.81 -47.46 -19.95
CA ARG A 101 18.16 -48.54 -20.87
C ARG A 101 17.86 -49.88 -20.19
N ILE A 102 16.77 -50.51 -20.65
CA ILE A 102 16.39 -51.91 -20.42
C ILE A 102 17.09 -52.77 -21.47
#